data_AF-A0A396M760-F1
#
_entry.id   AF-A0A396M760-F1
#
_cell.length_a   1.000
_cell.length_b   1.000
_cell.length_c   1.000
_cell.angle_alpha   90.00
_cell.angle_beta   90.00
_cell.angle_gamma   90.00
#
_symmetry.space_group_name_H-M   'P 1'
#
loop_
_entity.id
_entity.type
_entity.pdbx_description
1 polymer ?
#
loop_
_entity_poly.entity_id
_entity_poly.type
_entity_poly.pdbx_seq_one_letter_code
_entity_poly.pdbx_strand_id
1 'polypeptide(L)'
;MPDKVIDCTGRSCFSQGRRVSNFLGEQVVKYHKTLTTYVNGLIRQGFGITGLVEPEPGEKLLRTVAGMNDELRRPMMLIVSAVKER
;
A
#
# COMPACT_ATOMS: atom_id res chain seq x y z
N MET A 1 -10.98 -8.06 -14.62
CA MET A 1 -10.14 -8.83 -13.67
C MET A 1 -9.75 -7.88 -12.56
N PRO A 2 -9.90 -8.22 -11.27
CA PRO A 2 -9.64 -7.25 -10.21
C PRO A 2 -8.17 -6.82 -10.24
N ASP A 3 -7.94 -5.51 -10.13
CA ASP A 3 -6.61 -4.91 -10.07
C ASP A 3 -5.88 -5.46 -8.84
N LYS A 4 -4.90 -6.34 -9.05
CA LYS A 4 -4.13 -6.91 -7.95
C LYS A 4 -3.09 -5.88 -7.51
N VAL A 5 -3.47 -5.04 -6.54
CA VAL A 5 -2.60 -3.97 -6.06
C VAL A 5 -1.42 -4.54 -5.29
N ILE A 6 -1.67 -5.50 -4.39
CA ILE A 6 -0.68 -6.29 -3.64
C ILE A 6 -1.27 -7.70 -3.42
N ASP A 7 -0.76 -8.71 -4.14
CA ASP A 7 -1.19 -10.10 -3.96
C ASP A 7 -0.28 -10.82 -2.95
N CYS A 8 -0.65 -10.78 -1.67
CA CYS A 8 -0.02 -11.59 -0.62
C CYS A 8 -0.60 -13.03 -0.55
N THR A 9 -1.64 -13.34 -1.32
CA THR A 9 -2.40 -14.60 -1.22
C THR A 9 -1.62 -15.82 -1.72
N GLY A 10 -0.42 -15.61 -2.29
CA GLY A 10 0.51 -16.67 -2.69
C GLY A 10 2.00 -16.38 -2.42
N ARG A 11 2.33 -15.25 -1.77
CA ARG A 11 3.70 -14.87 -1.38
C ARG A 11 3.66 -14.12 -0.05
N SER A 12 4.60 -14.43 0.85
CA SER A 12 4.70 -13.77 2.17
C SER A 12 4.78 -12.24 2.07
N CYS A 13 3.95 -11.52 2.83
CA CYS A 13 4.02 -10.06 2.96
C CYS A 13 5.32 -9.57 3.65
N PHE A 14 6.22 -10.46 4.07
CA PHE A 14 7.57 -10.09 4.53
C PHE A 14 8.61 -10.13 3.41
N SER A 15 8.31 -10.82 2.30
CA SER A 15 9.25 -10.97 1.17
C SER A 15 9.25 -9.71 0.29
N GLN A 16 10.28 -8.89 0.42
CA GLN A 16 10.45 -7.66 -0.36
C GLN A 16 10.92 -7.94 -1.78
N GLY A 17 10.73 -6.96 -2.69
CA GLY A 17 11.33 -6.98 -4.03
C GLY A 17 10.34 -6.74 -5.16
N ARG A 18 10.80 -7.01 -6.38
CA ARG A 18 10.07 -6.75 -7.62
C ARG A 18 8.82 -7.65 -7.74
N ARG A 19 7.71 -7.05 -8.14
CA ARG A 19 6.43 -7.69 -8.45
C ARG A 19 5.93 -7.15 -9.78
N VAL A 20 5.32 -8.01 -10.58
CA VAL A 20 4.65 -7.61 -11.83
C VAL A 20 3.17 -7.88 -11.63
N SER A 21 2.33 -6.89 -11.91
CA SER A 21 0.88 -6.98 -11.78
C SER A 21 0.20 -6.23 -12.91
N ASN A 22 -0.98 -6.68 -13.33
CA ASN A 22 -1.85 -5.86 -14.15
C ASN A 22 -2.59 -4.85 -13.27
N PHE A 23 -2.49 -3.57 -13.61
CA PHE A 23 -3.13 -2.47 -12.93
C PHE A 23 -3.83 -1.60 -13.98
N LEU A 24 -5.15 -1.49 -13.87
CA LEU A 24 -6.03 -0.78 -14.81
C LEU A 24 -5.84 -1.24 -16.26
N GLY A 25 -5.66 -2.55 -16.46
CA GLY A 25 -5.45 -3.16 -17.78
C GLY A 25 -4.00 -3.14 -18.26
N GLU A 26 -3.10 -2.44 -17.57
CA GLU A 26 -1.70 -2.28 -17.97
C GLU A 26 -0.76 -3.10 -17.11
N GLN A 27 0.28 -3.67 -17.72
CA GLN A 27 1.31 -4.39 -16.97
C GLN A 27 2.24 -3.38 -16.29
N VAL A 28 2.28 -3.41 -14.96
CA VAL A 28 3.14 -2.53 -14.17
C VAL A 28 4.08 -3.31 -13.26
N VAL A 29 5.27 -2.75 -13.07
CA VAL A 29 6.25 -3.25 -12.11
C VAL A 29 6.10 -2.49 -10.80
N LYS A 30 5.90 -3.21 -9.69
CA LYS A 30 5.81 -2.68 -8.34
C LYS A 30 6.96 -3.21 -7.49
N TYR A 31 7.43 -2.42 -6.53
CA TYR A 31 8.42 -2.86 -5.56
C TYR A 31 7.75 -3.03 -4.21
N HIS A 32 7.59 -4.29 -3.79
CA HIS A 32 7.07 -4.60 -2.48
C HIS A 32 8.12 -4.29 -1.41
N LYS A 33 7.71 -3.53 -0.41
CA LYS A 33 8.48 -3.15 0.77
C LYS A 33 7.56 -3.31 1.98
N THR A 34 8.10 -3.71 3.11
CA THR A 34 7.32 -3.76 4.35
C THR A 34 7.10 -2.35 4.89
N LEU A 35 6.07 -2.18 5.72
CA LEU A 35 5.84 -0.93 6.46
C LEU A 35 7.08 -0.50 7.24
N THR A 36 7.74 -1.46 7.90
CA THR A 36 9.00 -1.24 8.62
C THR A 36 10.09 -0.66 7.73
N THR A 37 10.20 -1.10 6.47
CA THR A 37 11.20 -0.55 5.55
C THR A 37 10.90 0.90 5.17
N TYR A 38 9.63 1.25 4.94
CA TYR A 38 9.27 2.64 4.67
C TYR A 38 9.49 3.54 5.89
N VAL A 39 8.90 3.18 7.03
CA VAL A 39 8.93 4.00 8.25
C VAL A 39 10.36 4.16 8.79
N ASN A 40 11.11 3.07 8.93
CA ASN A 40 12.49 3.17 9.43
C ASN A 40 13.43 3.80 8.40
N GLY A 41 13.12 3.72 7.11
CA GLY A 41 13.85 4.44 6.08
C GLY A 41 13.77 5.95 6.29
N LEU A 42 12.57 6.48 6.56
CA LEU A 42 12.36 7.89 6.88
C LEU A 42 13.06 8.30 8.18
N ILE A 43 12.87 7.54 9.26
CA ILE A 43 13.49 7.84 10.57
C ILE A 43 15.02 7.92 10.45
N ARG A 44 15.65 6.95 9.80
CA ARG A 44 17.12 6.93 9.62
C ARG A 44 17.65 8.09 8.78
N GLN A 45 16.82 8.69 7.94
CA GLN A 45 17.16 9.86 7.14
C GLN A 45 16.88 11.19 7.87
N GLY A 46 16.60 11.13 9.18
CA GLY A 46 16.36 12.30 10.02
C GLY A 46 14.96 12.89 9.83
N PHE A 47 13.97 12.08 9.46
CA PHE A 47 12.58 12.51 9.46
C PHE A 47 11.85 12.05 10.71
N GLY A 48 11.20 12.99 11.40
CA GLY A 48 10.20 12.70 12.41
C GLY A 48 8.87 12.34 11.75
N ILE A 49 8.29 11.19 12.10
CA ILE A 49 6.97 10.77 11.59
C ILE A 49 5.88 11.54 12.34
N THR A 50 5.01 12.21 11.59
CA THR A 50 3.91 13.03 12.13
C THR A 50 2.53 12.42 11.86
N GLY A 51 2.44 11.43 10.96
CA GLY A 51 1.19 10.73 10.69
C GLY A 51 1.41 9.43 9.91
N LEU A 52 0.57 8.43 10.19
CA LEU A 52 0.56 7.13 9.54
C LEU A 52 -0.90 6.69 9.39
N VAL A 53 -1.39 6.57 8.17
CA VAL A 53 -2.81 6.26 7.88
C VAL A 53 -2.91 5.16 6.84
N GLU A 54 -3.75 4.17 7.12
CA GLU A 54 -4.22 3.15 6.18
C GLU A 54 -5.69 3.47 5.85
N PRO A 55 -5.97 4.20 4.76
CA PRO A 55 -7.31 4.71 4.50
C PRO A 55 -8.27 3.61 4.06
N GLU A 56 -9.50 3.67 4.58
CA GLU A 56 -10.61 2.84 4.12
C GLU A 56 -11.29 3.46 2.88
N PRO A 57 -11.86 2.64 1.97
CA PRO A 57 -12.67 3.16 0.88
C PRO A 57 -13.92 3.85 1.42
N GLY A 58 -14.26 5.03 0.88
CA GLY A 58 -15.49 5.73 1.29
C GLY A 58 -16.77 4.95 0.96
N GLU A 59 -17.83 5.16 1.74
CA GLU A 59 -19.09 4.40 1.63
C GLU A 59 -19.68 4.38 0.21
N LYS A 60 -19.60 5.50 -0.52
CA LYS A 60 -20.08 5.58 -1.90
C LYS A 60 -19.35 4.56 -2.79
N LEU A 61 -18.04 4.46 -2.68
CA LEU A 61 -17.22 3.53 -3.47
C LEU A 61 -17.52 2.08 -3.11
N LEU A 62 -17.72 1.78 -1.82
CA LEU A 62 -18.14 0.45 -1.36
C LEU A 62 -19.48 0.01 -1.95
N ARG A 63 -20.40 0.96 -2.19
CA ARG A 63 -21.73 0.70 -2.78
C ARG A 63 -21.70 0.67 -4.31
N THR A 64 -20.82 1.42 -4.96
CA THR A 64 -20.86 1.59 -6.43
C THR A 64 -19.83 0.77 -7.19
N VAL A 65 -18.72 0.38 -6.57
CA VAL A 65 -17.62 -0.34 -7.26
C VAL A 65 -17.59 -1.80 -6.82
N ALA A 66 -17.90 -2.70 -7.76
CA ALA A 66 -17.82 -4.13 -7.54
C ALA A 66 -16.37 -4.54 -7.17
N GLY A 67 -16.21 -5.31 -6.10
CA GLY A 67 -14.90 -5.73 -5.58
C GLY A 67 -14.29 -4.79 -4.55
N MET A 68 -14.83 -3.58 -4.34
CA MET A 68 -14.28 -2.63 -3.35
C MET A 68 -14.45 -3.11 -1.90
N ASN A 69 -15.41 -3.99 -1.64
CA ASN A 69 -15.56 -4.64 -0.33
C ASN A 69 -14.37 -5.58 0.02
N ASP A 70 -13.65 -6.10 -0.97
CA ASP A 70 -12.46 -6.92 -0.70
C ASP A 70 -11.30 -6.09 -0.16
N GLU A 71 -11.30 -4.78 -0.43
CA GLU A 71 -10.30 -3.82 0.05
C GLU A 71 -10.50 -3.44 1.53
N LEU A 72 -11.60 -3.87 2.15
CA LEU A 72 -11.74 -3.83 3.62
C LEU A 72 -10.95 -4.95 4.32
N ARG A 73 -10.52 -6.00 3.58
CA ARG A 73 -9.74 -7.11 4.16
C ARG A 73 -8.23 -6.86 4.16
N ARG A 74 -7.78 -5.85 3.42
CA ARG A 74 -6.37 -5.48 3.30
C ARG A 74 -6.25 -4.01 2.92
N PRO A 75 -5.38 -3.24 3.57
CA PRO A 75 -5.19 -1.84 3.23
C PRO A 75 -4.63 -1.71 1.80
N MET A 76 -5.31 -0.93 0.97
CA MET A 76 -4.88 -0.67 -0.41
C MET A 76 -3.72 0.33 -0.46
N MET A 77 -3.71 1.28 0.47
CA MET A 77 -2.79 2.41 0.49
C MET A 77 -2.15 2.59 1.87
N LEU A 78 -0.97 3.17 1.87
CA LEU A 78 -0.28 3.64 3.06
C LEU A 78 0.05 5.13 2.86
N ILE A 79 -0.45 5.98 3.74
CA ILE A 79 -0.17 7.42 3.73
C ILE A 79 0.72 7.72 4.94
N VAL A 80 1.88 8.32 4.68
CA VAL A 80 2.84 8.70 5.73
C VAL A 80 3.09 10.20 5.64
N SER A 81 2.94 10.90 6.77
CA SER A 81 3.36 12.29 6.94
C SER A 81 4.63 12.32 7.78
N ALA A 82 5.62 13.10 7.35
CA ALA A 82 6.89 13.23 8.05
C ALA A 82 7.50 14.61 7.81
N VAL A 83 8.26 15.09 8.79
CA VAL A 83 8.97 16.36 8.75
C VAL A 83 10.45 16.10 8.96
N LYS A 84 11.31 16.75 8.15
CA LYS A 84 12.75 16.64 8.31
C LYS A 84 13.18 17.39 9.57
N GLU A 85 13.78 16.67 10.51
CA GLU A 85 14.41 17.24 11.69
C GLU A 85 15.66 18.00 11.22
N ARG A 86 15.81 19.25 11.70
CA ARG A 86 16.87 20.17 11.27
C ARG A 86 18.25 19.71 11.72
#